data_AF-A0A9D2N7P7-F1
#
_entry.id   AF-A0A9D2N7P7-F1
#
_cell.length_a   1.000
_cell.length_b   1.000
_cell.length_c   1.000
_cell.angle_alpha   90.00
_cell.angle_beta   90.00
_cell.angle_gamma   90.00
#
_symmetry.space_group_name_H-M   'P 1'
#
loop_
_entity.id
_entity.type
_entity.pdbx_description
1 polymer ?
#
loop_
_entity_poly.entity_id
_entity_poly.type
_entity_poly.pdbx_seq_one_letter_code
_entity_poly.pdbx_strand_id
1 'polypeptide(L)'
;MKLLYESIKADGYTMPIVCYYVKAQDEYIIVDGFHRYRVITEHKDIYEREHGMLPVSVINKPIDQRMASTIRHNRARGSHDVDLMSNIVKELHELGRSDAWISKHLGMDKDEILRLKQITGLAALFKDVKFGKAWVPTEEEEQ
;
A
#
# COMPACT_ATOMS: atom_id res chain seq x y z
N MET A 1 6.67 -7.13 -19.10
CA MET A 1 5.70 -6.19 -19.73
C MET A 1 5.17 -6.68 -21.08
N LYS A 2 5.95 -7.38 -21.92
CA LYS A 2 5.50 -7.88 -23.24
C LYS A 2 4.14 -8.60 -23.22
N LEU A 3 3.93 -9.55 -22.31
CA LEU A 3 2.66 -10.29 -22.21
C LEU A 3 1.44 -9.40 -21.89
N LEU A 4 1.62 -8.35 -21.08
CA LEU A 4 0.55 -7.41 -20.76
C LEU A 4 0.18 -6.56 -21.97
N TYR A 5 1.18 -6.10 -22.72
CA TYR A 5 0.96 -5.40 -24.00
C TYR A 5 0.20 -6.29 -24.99
N GLU A 6 0.64 -7.52 -25.22
CA GLU A 6 -0.04 -8.43 -26.15
C GLU A 6 -1.50 -8.71 -25.72
N SER A 7 -1.75 -8.88 -24.41
CA SER A 7 -3.10 -9.05 -23.89
C SER A 7 -3.97 -7.81 -24.11
N ILE A 8 -3.47 -6.60 -23.79
CA ILE A 8 -4.21 -5.35 -24.04
C ILE A 8 -4.41 -5.12 -25.55
N LYS A 9 -3.47 -5.54 -26.37
CA LYS A 9 -3.57 -5.47 -27.83
C LYS A 9 -4.67 -6.37 -28.37
N ALA A 10 -4.77 -7.60 -27.86
CA ALA A 10 -5.76 -8.58 -28.28
C ALA A 10 -7.16 -8.28 -27.73
N ASP A 11 -7.28 -8.00 -26.43
CA ASP A 11 -8.56 -7.99 -25.70
C ASP A 11 -8.98 -6.60 -25.22
N GLY A 12 -8.12 -5.59 -25.37
CA GLY A 12 -8.33 -4.27 -24.79
C GLY A 12 -8.07 -4.22 -23.28
N TYR A 13 -8.48 -3.11 -22.66
CA TYR A 13 -8.40 -2.96 -21.21
C TYR A 13 -9.55 -3.73 -20.54
N THR A 14 -9.30 -4.99 -20.19
CA THR A 14 -10.31 -5.86 -19.55
C THR A 14 -10.54 -5.55 -18.07
N MET A 15 -9.63 -4.82 -17.44
CA MET A 15 -9.75 -4.38 -16.05
C MET A 15 -9.38 -2.90 -15.94
N PRO A 16 -10.16 -2.09 -15.20
CA PRO A 16 -9.87 -0.66 -15.03
C PRO A 16 -8.69 -0.41 -14.10
N ILE A 17 -8.02 0.73 -14.29
CA ILE A 17 -7.02 1.26 -13.36
C ILE A 17 -7.73 1.86 -12.14
N VAL A 18 -7.23 1.60 -10.95
CA VAL A 18 -7.82 2.14 -9.71
C VAL A 18 -7.08 3.42 -9.34
N CYS A 19 -7.82 4.50 -9.09
CA CYS A 19 -7.23 5.80 -8.79
C CYS A 19 -8.03 6.61 -7.76
N TYR A 20 -7.37 7.65 -7.23
CA TYR A 20 -8.01 8.71 -6.47
C TYR A 20 -8.09 9.98 -7.30
N TYR A 21 -9.24 10.65 -7.27
CA TYR A 21 -9.37 11.98 -7.86
C TYR A 21 -9.06 13.06 -6.83
N VAL A 22 -8.11 13.93 -7.15
CA VAL A 22 -7.69 15.09 -6.36
C VAL A 22 -8.31 16.34 -6.99
N LYS A 23 -9.53 16.67 -6.57
CA LYS A 23 -10.31 17.81 -7.11
C LYS A 23 -9.56 19.15 -7.09
N ALA A 24 -8.69 19.37 -6.10
CA ALA A 24 -7.95 20.62 -5.96
C ALA A 24 -6.90 20.84 -7.07
N GLN A 25 -6.40 19.75 -7.65
CA GLN A 25 -5.34 19.78 -8.67
C GLN A 25 -5.84 19.28 -10.04
N ASP A 26 -7.08 18.79 -10.10
CA ASP A 26 -7.65 18.10 -11.25
C ASP A 26 -6.82 16.90 -11.73
N GLU A 27 -6.27 16.14 -10.77
CA GLU A 27 -5.36 15.03 -11.03
C GLU A 27 -5.90 13.68 -10.53
N TYR A 28 -5.50 12.61 -11.22
CA TYR A 28 -5.76 11.24 -10.81
C TYR A 28 -4.48 10.58 -10.29
N ILE A 29 -4.47 10.19 -9.03
CA ILE A 29 -3.38 9.43 -8.42
C ILE A 29 -3.64 7.94 -8.60
N ILE A 30 -2.75 7.24 -9.30
CA ILE A 30 -2.86 5.80 -9.52
C ILE A 30 -2.59 5.05 -8.22
N VAL A 31 -3.50 4.15 -7.88
CA VAL A 31 -3.41 3.24 -6.73
C VAL A 31 -2.96 1.86 -7.19
N ASP A 32 -3.58 1.38 -8.26
CA ASP A 32 -3.33 0.08 -8.84
C ASP A 32 -3.56 0.11 -10.35
N GLY A 33 -2.80 -0.70 -11.08
CA GLY A 33 -2.78 -0.70 -12.54
C GLY A 33 -1.67 0.14 -13.14
N PHE A 34 -0.60 0.46 -12.40
CA PHE A 34 0.54 1.22 -12.93
C PHE A 34 1.11 0.65 -14.24
N HIS A 35 1.26 -0.68 -14.33
CA HIS A 35 1.72 -1.32 -15.57
C HIS A 35 0.74 -1.19 -16.74
N ARG A 36 -0.57 -1.14 -16.46
CA ARG A 36 -1.61 -0.90 -17.49
C ARG A 36 -1.55 0.54 -18.00
N TYR A 37 -1.27 1.50 -17.12
CA TYR A 37 -1.02 2.89 -17.48
C TYR A 37 0.23 3.02 -18.34
N ARG A 38 1.32 2.33 -17.97
CA ARG A 38 2.56 2.34 -18.76
C ARG A 38 2.36 1.85 -20.19
N VAL A 39 1.48 0.86 -20.40
CA VAL A 39 1.22 0.34 -21.75
C VAL A 39 0.66 1.42 -22.68
N ILE A 40 -0.32 2.22 -22.27
CA ILE A 40 -0.86 3.28 -23.14
C ILE A 40 0.16 4.41 -23.37
N THR A 41 1.02 4.71 -22.38
CA THR A 41 2.02 5.78 -22.52
C THR A 41 3.23 5.37 -23.36
N GLU A 42 3.60 4.09 -23.36
CA GLU A 42 4.82 3.59 -24.03
C GLU A 42 4.55 3.04 -25.43
N HIS A 43 3.31 2.65 -25.73
CA HIS A 43 2.93 2.01 -27.00
C HIS A 43 1.98 2.89 -27.81
N LYS A 44 2.50 3.52 -28.87
CA LYS A 44 1.75 4.44 -29.74
C LYS A 44 0.52 3.79 -30.38
N ASP A 45 0.62 2.53 -30.77
CA ASP A 45 -0.49 1.78 -31.37
C ASP A 45 -1.67 1.62 -30.41
N ILE A 46 -1.40 1.42 -29.11
CA ILE A 46 -2.45 1.39 -28.08
C ILE A 46 -2.97 2.80 -27.81
N TYR A 47 -2.10 3.79 -27.71
CA TYR A 47 -2.50 5.19 -27.51
C TYR A 47 -3.47 5.68 -28.59
N GLU A 48 -3.15 5.41 -29.86
CA GLU A 48 -3.97 5.81 -31.00
C GLU A 48 -5.32 5.08 -31.01
N ARG A 49 -5.32 3.75 -30.74
CA ARG A 49 -6.54 2.94 -30.68
C ARG A 49 -7.51 3.42 -29.60
N GLU A 50 -6.99 3.71 -28.41
CA GLU A 50 -7.80 4.13 -27.26
C GLU A 50 -8.01 5.65 -27.20
N HIS A 51 -7.52 6.40 -28.19
CA HIS A 51 -7.57 7.87 -28.24
C HIS A 51 -6.96 8.54 -27.00
N GLY A 52 -5.89 7.96 -26.45
CA GLY A 52 -5.24 8.43 -25.23
C GLY A 52 -6.07 8.27 -23.95
N MET A 53 -7.21 7.58 -24.01
CA MET A 53 -8.08 7.34 -22.87
C MET A 53 -7.91 5.92 -22.33
N LEU A 54 -8.28 5.71 -21.07
CA LEU A 54 -8.24 4.41 -20.44
C LEU A 54 -9.32 4.29 -19.36
N PRO A 55 -9.87 3.08 -19.12
CA PRO A 55 -10.90 2.90 -18.12
C PRO A 55 -10.32 3.02 -16.70
N VAL A 56 -10.95 3.86 -15.89
CA VAL A 56 -10.56 4.08 -14.49
C VAL A 56 -11.72 3.81 -13.52
N SER A 57 -11.39 3.32 -12.33
CA SER A 57 -12.28 3.18 -11.18
C SER A 57 -11.80 4.12 -10.08
N VAL A 58 -12.65 5.07 -9.72
CA VAL A 58 -12.31 6.13 -8.76
C VAL A 58 -12.78 5.75 -7.37
N ILE A 59 -11.85 5.66 -6.42
CA ILE A 59 -12.21 5.43 -5.01
C ILE A 59 -12.57 6.79 -4.38
N ASN A 60 -13.84 6.98 -4.05
CA ASN A 60 -14.30 8.18 -3.36
C ASN A 60 -14.28 7.99 -1.83
N LYS A 61 -13.12 8.20 -1.20
CA LYS A 61 -12.93 8.07 0.26
C LYS A 61 -12.05 9.18 0.84
N PRO A 62 -12.13 9.46 2.16
CA PRO A 62 -11.23 10.38 2.85
C PRO A 62 -9.79 9.83 2.89
N ILE A 63 -8.79 10.71 3.02
CA ILE A 63 -7.36 10.44 2.76
C ILE A 63 -6.77 9.28 3.56
N ASP A 64 -7.17 9.12 4.82
CA ASP A 64 -6.78 8.01 5.70
C ASP A 64 -7.23 6.65 5.16
N GLN A 65 -8.45 6.58 4.62
CA GLN A 65 -8.98 5.38 4.00
C GLN A 65 -8.39 5.13 2.60
N ARG A 66 -7.81 6.17 1.98
CA ARG A 66 -7.11 6.05 0.70
C ARG A 66 -5.83 5.23 0.85
N MET A 67 -4.98 5.61 1.80
CA MET A 67 -3.72 4.90 2.11
C MET A 67 -3.96 3.43 2.46
N ALA A 68 -4.95 3.16 3.32
CA ALA A 68 -5.31 1.79 3.69
C ALA A 68 -5.82 0.95 2.50
N SER A 69 -6.45 1.57 1.51
CA SER A 69 -6.93 0.84 0.33
C SER A 69 -5.79 0.54 -0.65
N THR A 70 -4.80 1.42 -0.79
CA THR A 70 -3.59 1.14 -1.57
C THR A 70 -2.86 -0.10 -1.03
N ILE A 71 -2.68 -0.17 0.29
CA ILE A 71 -2.02 -1.34 0.89
C ILE A 71 -2.87 -2.58 0.74
N ARG A 72 -4.19 -2.55 1.02
CA ARG A 72 -5.03 -3.75 0.84
C ARG A 72 -4.98 -4.28 -0.59
N HIS A 73 -4.95 -3.40 -1.59
CA HIS A 73 -4.87 -3.79 -3.00
C HIS A 73 -3.51 -4.39 -3.38
N ASN A 74 -2.40 -3.85 -2.87
CA ASN A 74 -1.08 -4.43 -3.08
C ASN A 74 -0.91 -5.73 -2.28
N ARG A 75 -1.54 -5.79 -1.10
CA ARG A 75 -1.54 -6.95 -0.19
C ARG A 75 -2.22 -8.16 -0.75
N ALA A 76 -3.44 -7.98 -1.23
CA ALA A 76 -4.20 -9.05 -1.85
C ALA A 76 -3.49 -9.60 -3.11
N ARG A 77 -2.60 -8.82 -3.72
CA ARG A 77 -1.81 -9.21 -4.91
C ARG A 77 -0.42 -9.77 -4.59
N GLY A 78 -0.05 -9.87 -3.32
CA GLY A 78 1.23 -10.47 -2.88
C GLY A 78 2.48 -9.64 -3.18
N SER A 79 2.34 -8.37 -3.58
CA SER A 79 3.46 -7.46 -3.85
C SER A 79 3.64 -6.54 -2.64
N HIS A 80 4.50 -6.95 -1.71
CA HIS A 80 4.77 -6.23 -0.47
C HIS A 80 6.19 -5.77 -0.37
N ASP A 81 6.35 -4.46 -0.33
CA ASP A 81 7.60 -3.82 0.07
C ASP A 81 7.48 -3.43 1.56
N VAL A 82 8.39 -3.98 2.38
CA VAL A 82 8.42 -3.78 3.84
C VAL A 82 8.66 -2.32 4.18
N ASP A 83 9.48 -1.62 3.40
CA ASP A 83 9.82 -0.21 3.64
C ASP A 83 8.63 0.70 3.35
N LEU A 84 7.90 0.44 2.26
CA LEU A 84 6.69 1.18 1.91
C LEU A 84 5.60 0.99 2.98
N MET A 85 5.40 -0.24 3.46
CA MET A 85 4.44 -0.52 4.53
C MET A 85 4.81 0.22 5.81
N SER A 86 6.10 0.27 6.16
CA SER A 86 6.57 0.94 7.36
C SER A 86 6.34 2.45 7.32
N ASN A 87 6.59 3.08 6.17
CA ASN A 87 6.32 4.51 5.97
C ASN A 87 4.83 4.85 6.08
N ILE A 88 3.95 3.99 5.55
CA ILE A 88 2.51 4.24 5.62
C ILE A 88 1.96 4.02 7.03
N VAL A 89 2.46 3.01 7.77
CA VAL A 89 2.08 2.84 9.19
C VAL A 89 2.45 4.08 10.00
N LYS A 90 3.61 4.68 9.72
CA LYS A 90 4.04 5.94 10.33
C LYS A 90 3.08 7.09 9.99
N GLU A 91 2.77 7.32 8.71
CA GLU A 91 1.83 8.37 8.29
C GLU A 91 0.44 8.20 8.90
N LEU A 92 -0.10 6.96 8.93
CA LEU A 92 -1.40 6.69 9.56
C LEU A 92 -1.39 7.01 11.05
N HIS A 93 -0.28 6.73 11.73
CA HIS A 93 -0.13 7.04 13.14
C HIS A 93 0.00 8.55 13.39
N GLU A 94 0.75 9.28 12.56
CA GLU A 94 0.85 10.75 12.58
C GLU A 94 -0.51 11.41 12.31
N LEU A 95 -1.37 10.79 11.50
CA LEU A 95 -2.77 11.17 11.30
C LEU A 95 -3.69 10.78 12.49
N GLY A 96 -3.14 10.25 13.58
CA GLY A 96 -3.87 9.91 14.81
C GLY A 96 -4.64 8.58 14.77
N ARG A 97 -4.30 7.67 13.85
CA ARG A 97 -4.96 6.34 13.80
C ARG A 97 -4.36 5.39 14.83
N SER A 98 -5.24 4.70 15.55
CA SER A 98 -4.83 3.70 16.55
C SER A 98 -4.31 2.42 15.89
N ASP A 99 -3.47 1.69 16.61
CA ASP A 99 -2.92 0.41 16.14
C ASP A 99 -4.02 -0.61 15.82
N ALA A 100 -5.11 -0.59 16.59
CA ALA A 100 -6.28 -1.43 16.33
C ALA A 100 -6.98 -1.04 15.01
N TRP A 101 -7.05 0.26 14.70
CA TRP A 101 -7.59 0.73 13.43
C TRP A 101 -6.69 0.32 12.27
N ILE A 102 -5.39 0.53 12.40
CA ILE A 102 -4.34 0.19 11.42
C ILE A 102 -4.38 -1.31 11.11
N SER A 103 -4.34 -2.16 12.14
CA SER A 103 -4.45 -3.63 12.03
C SER A 103 -5.69 -4.06 11.25
N LYS A 104 -6.87 -3.56 11.64
CA LYS A 104 -8.14 -3.91 10.99
C LYS A 104 -8.20 -3.48 9.52
N HIS A 105 -7.68 -2.29 9.19
CA HIS A 105 -7.81 -1.72 7.84
C HIS A 105 -6.70 -2.17 6.89
N LEU A 106 -5.55 -2.60 7.41
CA LEU A 106 -4.43 -3.11 6.62
C LEU A 106 -4.38 -4.65 6.59
N GLY A 107 -5.24 -5.31 7.37
CA GLY A 107 -5.26 -6.76 7.54
C GLY A 107 -3.98 -7.29 8.20
N MET A 108 -3.29 -6.46 8.99
CA MET A 108 -2.01 -6.77 9.63
C MET A 108 -2.23 -7.27 11.05
N ASP A 109 -1.42 -8.21 11.51
CA ASP A 109 -1.37 -8.55 12.92
C ASP A 109 -0.74 -7.39 13.72
N LYS A 110 -1.10 -7.27 15.00
CA LYS A 110 -0.47 -6.33 15.94
C LYS A 110 1.03 -6.53 16.03
N ASP A 111 1.50 -7.78 15.99
CA ASP A 111 2.94 -8.09 16.03
C ASP A 111 3.66 -7.63 14.75
N GLU A 112 2.98 -7.68 13.60
CA GLU A 112 3.49 -7.18 12.33
C GLU A 112 3.66 -5.66 12.37
N ILE A 113 2.67 -4.94 12.91
CA ILE A 113 2.73 -3.49 13.13
C ILE A 113 3.86 -3.13 14.11
N LEU A 114 4.00 -3.91 15.18
CA LEU A 114 5.04 -3.67 16.19
C LEU A 114 6.45 -3.77 15.59
N ARG A 115 6.70 -4.79 14.76
CA ARG A 115 7.98 -4.97 14.06
C ARG A 115 8.26 -3.81 13.09
N LEU A 116 7.27 -3.36 12.33
CA LEU A 116 7.44 -2.24 11.41
C LEU A 116 7.78 -0.94 12.15
N LYS A 117 7.14 -0.68 13.29
CA LYS A 117 7.49 0.46 14.16
C LYS A 117 8.92 0.39 14.70
N GLN A 118 9.42 -0.81 15.00
CA GLN A 118 10.79 -1.00 15.47
C GLN A 118 11.81 -0.75 14.34
N ILE A 119 11.54 -1.24 13.13
CA ILE A 119 12.41 -1.05 11.95
C ILE A 119 12.52 0.44 11.58
N THR A 120 11.43 1.20 11.68
CA THR A 120 11.43 2.65 11.38
C THR A 120 12.03 3.53 12.46
N GLY A 121 12.53 2.97 13.57
CA GLY A 121 13.19 3.75 14.61
C GLY A 121 12.27 4.74 15.33
N LEU A 122 10.97 4.46 15.38
CA LEU A 122 9.94 5.31 15.99
C LEU A 122 10.01 5.27 17.54
N ALA A 123 11.15 5.60 18.13
CA ALA A 123 11.35 5.65 19.58
C ALA A 123 10.30 6.53 20.29
N ALA A 124 9.83 7.59 19.64
CA ALA A 124 8.77 8.47 20.13
C ALA A 124 7.42 7.76 20.33
N LEU A 125 7.12 6.69 19.58
CA LEU A 125 5.87 5.94 19.68
C LEU A 125 5.82 4.96 20.85
N PHE A 126 6.96 4.72 21.49
CA PHE A 126 7.08 3.83 22.65
C PHE A 126 7.00 4.56 23.98
N LYS A 127 6.72 5.87 23.99
CA LYS A 127 6.60 6.67 25.21
C LYS A 127 5.53 6.10 26.18
N ASP A 128 4.48 5.51 25.63
CA ASP A 128 3.36 4.95 26.39
C ASP A 128 3.35 3.41 26.44
N VAL A 129 4.37 2.75 25.88
CA VAL A 129 4.48 1.28 25.90
C VAL A 129 5.26 0.86 27.14
N LYS A 130 4.60 0.17 28.07
CA LYS A 130 5.27 -0.47 29.21
C LYS A 130 6.11 -1.65 28.71
N PHE A 131 7.42 -1.46 28.62
CA PHE A 131 8.33 -2.57 28.36
C PHE A 131 8.32 -3.55 29.54
N GLY A 132 8.19 -4.85 29.23
CA GLY A 132 8.44 -5.91 30.20
C GLY A 132 9.90 -5.96 30.61
N LYS A 133 10.20 -6.47 31.81
CA LYS A 133 11.58 -6.71 32.25
C LYS A 133 12.25 -7.63 31.24
N ALA A 134 13.47 -7.27 30.83
CA ALA A 134 14.27 -7.97 29.84
C ALA A 134 14.33 -9.48 30.13
N TRP A 135 14.49 -10.27 29.06
CA TRP A 135 14.70 -11.71 29.15
C TRP A 135 15.88 -12.00 30.08
N VAL A 136 15.61 -12.73 31.16
CA VAL A 136 16.63 -13.19 32.11
C VAL A 136 16.96 -14.64 31.73
N PRO A 137 18.22 -14.98 31.42
CA PRO A 137 18.62 -16.36 31.21
C PRO A 137 18.34 -17.15 32.49
N THR A 138 17.63 -18.28 32.38
CA THR A 138 17.61 -19.26 33.46
C THR A 138 19.00 -19.86 33.55
N GLU A 139 19.68 -19.65 34.67
CA GLU A 139 20.92 -20.37 34.98
C GLU A 139 20.56 -21.86 35.07
N GLU A 140 21.16 -22.68 34.20
CA GLU A 140 21.07 -24.13 34.29
C GLU A 140 21.87 -24.55 35.53
N GLU A 141 21.19 -25.06 36.56
CA GLU A 141 21.86 -25.73 37.68
C GLU A 141 22.48 -27.01 37.14
N GLU A 142 23.81 -27.01 36.97
CA GLU A 142 24.61 -28.23 36.73
C GLU A 142 24.41 -29.18 37.92
N GLN A 143 23.78 -30.33 37.66
CA GLN A 143 23.77 -31.50 38.55
C GLN A 143 24.95 -32.42 38.25
#